data_AF-A0A938PJT1-F1
#
_entry.id   AF-A0A938PJT1-F1
#
_cell.length_a   1.000
_cell.length_b   1.000
_cell.length_c   1.000
_cell.angle_alpha   90.00
_cell.angle_beta   90.00
_cell.angle_gamma   90.00
#
_symmetry.space_group_name_H-M   'P 1'
#
loop_
_entity.id
_entity.type
_entity.pdbx_description
1 polymer ?
#
loop_
_entity_poly.entity_id
_entity_poly.type
_entity_poly.pdbx_seq_one_letter_code
_entity_poly.pdbx_strand_id
1 'polypeptide(L)'
;MYGVPGPGNDAEAVELLKTGPSLFVSIQHSRAAPGNPVEMAKGLLHNIASALLLVFFFKLAPGLASWRGGLALGVCAAFVINGSEVIWWQQPVGWIIHQALYYVLYFVIAAAILNRFTRSP
;
A
#
# COMPACT_ATOMS: atom_id res chain seq x y z
N MET A 1 32.06 17.85 -7.87
CA MET A 1 31.39 17.28 -6.68
C MET A 1 29.94 17.07 -7.06
N TYR A 2 29.39 15.86 -6.91
CA TYR A 2 27.97 15.61 -7.08
C TYR A 2 27.37 15.46 -5.68
N GLY A 3 26.45 16.36 -5.31
CA GLY A 3 25.69 16.26 -4.06
C GLY A 3 24.52 15.32 -4.28
N VAL A 4 24.34 14.34 -3.39
CA VAL A 4 23.14 13.49 -3.37
C VAL A 4 22.12 14.21 -2.48
N PRO A 5 21.07 14.84 -3.06
CA PRO A 5 20.06 15.50 -2.25
C PRO A 5 19.27 14.46 -1.44
N GLY A 6 19.34 14.56 -0.12
CA GLY A 6 18.54 13.75 0.79
C GLY A 6 17.12 14.33 0.98
N PRO A 7 16.19 13.59 1.61
CA PRO A 7 14.82 14.06 1.88
C PRO A 7 14.74 15.12 3.02
N GLY A 8 15.84 15.84 3.26
CA GLY A 8 15.87 17.02 4.12
C GLY A 8 15.42 18.25 3.35
N ASN A 9 14.90 19.24 4.06
CA ASN A 9 14.51 20.53 3.51
C ASN A 9 15.75 21.43 3.27
N ASP A 10 16.77 20.87 2.62
CA ASP A 10 18.05 21.53 2.41
C ASP A 10 17.90 22.45 1.17
N ALA A 11 17.82 23.75 1.39
CA ALA A 11 17.63 24.74 0.33
C ALA A 11 18.70 24.63 -0.78
N GLU A 12 19.90 24.18 -0.42
CA GLU A 12 21.02 23.93 -1.33
C GLU A 12 20.76 22.72 -2.25
N ALA A 13 20.14 21.66 -1.73
CA ALA A 13 19.73 20.49 -2.50
C ALA A 13 18.68 20.86 -3.56
N VAL A 14 17.75 21.75 -3.22
CA VAL A 14 16.70 22.23 -4.14
C VAL A 14 17.27 23.09 -5.28
N GLU A 15 18.27 23.93 -4.98
CA GLU A 15 18.94 24.73 -6.02
C GLU A 15 19.81 23.85 -6.93
N LEU A 16 20.50 22.84 -6.40
CA LEU A 16 21.25 21.88 -7.20
C LEU A 16 20.36 21.09 -8.18
N LEU A 17 19.13 20.72 -7.78
CA LEU A 17 18.14 20.06 -8.65
C LEU A 17 17.77 20.90 -9.89
N LYS A 18 17.92 22.23 -9.86
CA LYS A 18 17.59 23.12 -10.99
C LYS A 18 18.71 23.23 -12.02
N THR A 19 19.95 22.84 -11.66
CA THR A 19 21.15 23.11 -12.47
C THR A 19 21.50 22.03 -13.49
N GLY A 20 20.77 20.92 -13.52
CA GLY A 20 21.01 19.86 -14.50
C GLY A 20 20.26 18.56 -14.20
N PRO A 21 20.57 17.47 -14.93
CA PRO A 21 19.95 16.17 -14.72
C PRO A 21 20.15 15.69 -13.28
N SER A 22 19.04 15.38 -12.61
CA SER A 22 19.04 14.88 -11.23
C SER A 22 18.76 13.38 -11.20
N LEU A 23 19.44 12.68 -10.29
CA LEU A 23 19.23 11.26 -10.02
C LEU A 23 18.88 11.10 -8.54
N PHE A 24 17.72 10.52 -8.27
CA PHE A 24 17.30 10.18 -6.91
C PHE A 24 17.77 8.77 -6.58
N VAL A 25 18.66 8.64 -5.60
CA VAL A 25 19.13 7.34 -5.10
C VAL A 25 18.49 7.08 -3.74
N SER A 26 17.56 6.12 -3.68
CA SER A 26 17.01 5.66 -2.41
C SER A 26 17.94 4.60 -1.80
N ILE A 27 18.74 5.01 -0.82
CA ILE A 27 19.60 4.08 -0.06
C ILE A 27 18.84 3.63 1.19
N GLN A 28 18.19 2.48 1.11
CA GLN A 28 17.58 1.84 2.27
C GLN A 28 18.66 1.29 3.21
N HIS A 29 18.88 1.98 4.34
CA HIS A 29 19.87 1.59 5.36
C HIS A 29 19.37 0.47 6.30
N SER A 30 18.08 0.12 6.24
CA SER A 30 17.50 -1.00 6.97
C SER A 30 17.08 -2.09 5.99
N ARG A 31 18.03 -2.91 5.54
CA ARG A 31 17.67 -4.20 4.97
C ARG A 31 17.40 -5.15 6.13
N ALA A 32 16.22 -5.76 6.16
CA ALA A 32 16.09 -7.05 6.84
C ALA A 32 17.27 -7.91 6.39
N ALA A 33 18.09 -8.38 7.34
CA ALA A 33 19.21 -9.26 7.02
C ALA A 33 18.66 -10.43 6.16
N PRO A 34 19.25 -10.72 4.99
CA PRO A 34 18.82 -11.85 4.16
C PRO A 34 18.73 -13.11 5.01
N GLY A 35 17.56 -13.75 5.04
CA GLY A 35 17.32 -14.94 5.86
C GLY A 35 17.00 -14.69 7.33
N ASN A 36 16.63 -13.46 7.74
CA ASN A 36 16.14 -13.23 9.09
C ASN A 36 14.85 -14.04 9.35
N PRO A 37 14.88 -15.03 10.26
CA PRO A 37 13.76 -15.96 10.47
C PRO A 37 12.50 -15.25 10.98
N VAL A 38 12.65 -14.13 11.70
CA VAL A 38 11.51 -13.36 12.22
C VAL A 38 10.76 -12.66 11.09
N GLU A 39 11.48 -12.04 10.16
CA GLU A 39 10.87 -11.37 9.00
C GLU A 39 10.25 -12.40 8.04
N MET A 40 10.87 -13.57 7.88
CA MET A 40 10.30 -14.68 7.11
C MET A 40 9.00 -15.19 7.73
N ALA A 41 8.94 -15.35 9.06
CA ALA A 41 7.72 -15.77 9.76
C ALA A 41 6.59 -14.74 9.61
N LYS A 42 6.89 -13.44 9.75
CA LYS A 42 5.92 -12.36 9.50
C LYS A 42 5.39 -12.40 8.07
N GLY A 43 6.29 -12.55 7.09
CA GLY A 43 5.93 -12.68 5.67
C GLY A 43 5.04 -13.89 5.39
N LEU A 44 5.34 -15.05 5.99
CA LEU A 44 4.53 -16.25 5.87
C LEU A 44 3.14 -16.07 6.46
N LEU A 45 3.04 -15.53 7.68
CA LEU A 45 1.76 -15.27 8.35
C LEU A 45 0.91 -14.28 7.55
N HIS A 46 1.54 -13.24 7.00
CA HIS A 46 0.87 -12.30 6.12
C HIS A 46 0.33 -12.97 4.85
N ASN A 47 1.12 -13.82 4.19
CA ASN A 47 0.68 -14.52 3.00
C ASN A 47 -0.48 -15.49 3.28
N ILE A 48 -0.45 -16.19 4.42
CA ILE A 48 -1.57 -17.05 4.86
C ILE A 48 -2.82 -16.20 5.10
N ALA A 49 -2.70 -15.10 5.84
CA ALA A 49 -3.81 -14.20 6.11
C ALA A 49 -4.39 -13.60 4.81
N SER A 50 -3.53 -13.17 3.88
CA SER A 50 -3.92 -12.67 2.57
C SER A 50 -4.65 -13.73 1.74
N ALA A 51 -4.18 -14.98 1.73
CA ALA A 51 -4.86 -16.08 1.05
C ALA A 51 -6.25 -16.34 1.64
N LEU A 52 -6.38 -16.37 2.97
CA LEU A 52 -7.67 -16.55 3.66
C LEU A 52 -8.64 -15.41 3.37
N LEU A 53 -8.15 -14.16 3.37
CA LEU A 53 -8.94 -12.98 3.03
C LEU A 53 -9.44 -13.05 1.59
N LEU A 54 -8.58 -13.43 0.64
CA LEU A 54 -8.99 -13.60 -0.76
C LEU A 54 -10.05 -14.69 -0.91
N VAL A 55 -9.89 -15.85 -0.25
CA VAL A 55 -10.90 -16.93 -0.26
C VAL A 55 -12.23 -16.46 0.32
N PHE A 56 -12.20 -15.75 1.45
CA PHE A 56 -13.38 -15.16 2.05
C PHE A 56 -14.05 -14.17 1.09
N PHE A 57 -13.24 -13.36 0.40
CA PHE A 57 -13.72 -12.39 -0.57
C PHE A 57 -14.40 -13.01 -1.78
N PHE A 58 -13.83 -14.09 -2.34
CA PHE A 58 -14.43 -14.82 -3.45
C PHE A 58 -15.83 -15.36 -3.11
N LYS A 59 -16.09 -15.71 -1.85
CA LYS A 59 -17.42 -16.12 -1.39
C LYS A 59 -18.43 -14.97 -1.31
N LEU A 60 -17.96 -13.74 -1.17
CA LEU A 60 -18.77 -12.52 -1.10
C LEU A 60 -19.00 -11.86 -2.46
N ALA A 61 -18.45 -12.42 -3.54
CA ALA A 61 -18.53 -11.88 -4.89
C ALA A 61 -19.94 -11.50 -5.38
N PRO A 62 -21.04 -12.21 -5.02
CA PRO A 62 -22.39 -11.82 -5.42
C PRO A 62 -22.88 -10.48 -4.82
N GLY A 63 -22.24 -9.97 -3.76
CA GLY A 63 -22.61 -8.74 -3.05
C GLY A 63 -21.64 -7.58 -3.24
N LEU A 64 -20.66 -7.71 -4.14
CA LEU A 64 -19.56 -6.77 -4.36
C LEU A 64 -20.03 -5.38 -4.80
N ALA A 65 -21.04 -5.32 -5.66
CA ALA A 65 -21.66 -4.08 -6.12
C ALA A 65 -22.58 -3.46 -5.06
N SER A 66 -22.23 -3.53 -3.78
CA SER A 66 -22.90 -2.84 -2.68
C SER A 66 -21.86 -2.08 -1.86
N TRP A 67 -22.27 -1.06 -1.10
CA TRP A 67 -21.34 -0.34 -0.23
C TRP A 67 -20.64 -1.27 0.78
N ARG A 68 -21.32 -2.34 1.22
CA ARG A 68 -20.74 -3.37 2.10
C ARG A 68 -19.69 -4.21 1.39
N GLY A 69 -19.93 -4.56 0.13
CA GLY A 69 -18.98 -5.25 -0.74
C GLY A 69 -17.74 -4.41 -1.03
N GLY A 70 -17.93 -3.12 -1.34
CA GLY A 70 -16.85 -2.15 -1.51
C GLY A 70 -16.01 -1.93 -0.25
N LEU A 71 -16.66 -1.85 0.92
CA LEU A 71 -15.96 -1.78 2.20
C LEU A 71 -15.10 -3.02 2.45
N ALA A 72 -15.67 -4.22 2.24
CA ALA A 72 -14.93 -5.47 2.38
C ALA A 72 -13.74 -5.53 1.40
N LEU A 73 -13.92 -5.06 0.16
CA LEU A 73 -12.86 -5.03 -0.85
C LEU A 73 -11.76 -4.05 -0.46
N GLY A 74 -12.15 -2.86 -0.01
CA GLY A 74 -11.24 -1.83 0.45
C GLY A 74 -10.40 -2.27 1.63
N VAL A 75 -11.01 -2.93 2.62
CA VAL A 75 -10.29 -3.48 3.79
C VAL A 75 -9.35 -4.61 3.37
N CYS A 76 -9.78 -5.51 2.48
CA CYS A 76 -8.92 -6.56 1.95
C CYS A 76 -7.73 -5.98 1.18
N ALA A 77 -7.97 -5.03 0.27
CA ALA A 77 -6.92 -4.36 -0.48
C ALA A 77 -5.97 -3.58 0.44
N ALA A 78 -6.50 -2.89 1.44
CA ALA A 78 -5.70 -2.20 2.44
C ALA A 78 -4.75 -3.17 3.16
N PHE A 79 -5.25 -4.33 3.59
CA PHE A 79 -4.42 -5.34 4.26
C PHE A 79 -3.41 -5.99 3.30
N VAL A 80 -3.85 -6.48 2.15
CA VAL A 80 -3.01 -7.24 1.21
C VAL A 80 -1.95 -6.34 0.57
N ILE A 81 -2.29 -5.13 0.17
CA ILE A 81 -1.37 -4.22 -0.54
C ILE A 81 -0.52 -3.48 0.48
N ASN A 82 -1.14 -2.69 1.36
CA ASN A 82 -0.40 -1.80 2.26
C ASN A 82 0.24 -2.58 3.43
N GLY A 83 -0.37 -3.69 3.87
CA GLY A 83 0.30 -4.58 4.84
C GLY A 83 1.57 -5.23 4.27
N SER A 84 1.59 -5.51 2.96
CA SER A 84 2.81 -5.99 2.29
C SER A 84 3.91 -4.93 2.27
N GLU A 85 3.58 -3.64 2.17
CA GLU A 85 4.54 -2.53 2.24
C GLU A 85 5.25 -2.43 3.59
N VAL A 86 4.53 -2.71 4.69
CA VAL A 86 5.14 -2.73 6.03
C VAL A 86 6.06 -3.95 6.19
N ILE A 87 5.62 -5.12 5.75
CA ILE A 87 6.30 -6.38 6.04
C ILE A 87 7.51 -6.60 5.13
N TRP A 88 7.36 -6.37 3.83
CA TRP A 88 8.41 -6.65 2.85
C TRP A 88 9.28 -5.44 2.55
N TRP A 89 8.71 -4.23 2.66
CA TRP A 89 9.37 -2.99 2.27
C TRP A 89 9.69 -2.08 3.45
N GLN A 90 9.41 -2.55 4.68
CA GLN A 90 9.67 -1.85 5.95
C GLN A 90 9.20 -0.39 5.95
N GLN A 91 8.10 -0.12 5.24
CA GLN A 91 7.59 1.23 5.14
C GLN A 91 7.08 1.71 6.51
N PRO A 92 7.25 3.01 6.84
CA PRO A 92 6.75 3.55 8.09
C PRO A 92 5.24 3.34 8.23
N VAL A 93 4.82 2.72 9.33
CA VAL A 93 3.41 2.40 9.59
C VAL A 93 2.51 3.64 9.51
N GLY A 94 2.98 4.79 9.98
CA GLY A 94 2.22 6.05 9.88
C GLY A 94 1.86 6.43 8.44
N TRP A 95 2.80 6.27 7.50
CA TRP A 95 2.56 6.54 6.08
C TRP A 95 1.59 5.52 5.47
N ILE A 96 1.78 4.24 5.80
CA ILE A 96 0.94 3.14 5.32
C ILE A 96 -0.51 3.26 5.81
N ILE A 97 -0.74 3.73 7.04
CA ILE A 97 -2.11 3.95 7.55
C ILE A 97 -2.87 4.95 6.66
N HIS A 98 -2.22 6.03 6.23
CA HIS A 98 -2.85 7.01 5.35
C HIS A 98 -3.22 6.38 4.00
N GLN A 99 -2.32 5.60 3.40
CA GLN A 99 -2.62 4.89 2.16
C GLN A 99 -3.71 3.84 2.33
N ALA A 100 -3.68 3.06 3.41
CA ALA A 100 -4.71 2.07 3.72
C ALA A 100 -6.11 2.71 3.81
N LEU A 101 -6.23 3.85 4.50
CA LEU A 101 -7.48 4.61 4.57
C LEU A 101 -7.92 5.11 3.19
N TYR A 102 -6.98 5.62 2.38
CA TYR A 102 -7.27 6.05 1.01
C TYR A 102 -7.82 4.88 0.16
N TYR A 103 -7.20 3.70 0.22
CA TYR A 103 -7.67 2.50 -0.48
C TYR A 103 -9.07 2.08 -0.04
N VAL A 104 -9.36 2.09 1.27
CA VAL A 104 -10.70 1.76 1.79
C VAL A 104 -11.74 2.72 1.22
N LEU A 105 -11.50 4.03 1.29
CA LEU A 105 -12.42 5.03 0.78
C LEU A 105 -12.61 4.90 -0.74
N TYR A 106 -11.52 4.72 -1.49
CA TYR A 106 -11.55 4.52 -2.93
C TYR A 106 -12.49 3.38 -3.33
N PHE A 107 -12.34 2.20 -2.71
CA PHE A 107 -13.16 1.03 -3.03
C PHE A 107 -14.62 1.17 -2.57
N VAL A 108 -14.87 1.81 -1.43
CA VAL A 108 -16.24 2.12 -0.98
C VAL A 108 -16.95 3.03 -1.98
N ILE A 109 -16.28 4.10 -2.41
CA ILE A 109 -16.83 5.06 -3.38
C ILE A 109 -17.05 4.37 -4.72
N ALA A 110 -16.06 3.63 -5.23
CA ALA A 110 -16.17 2.91 -6.50
C ALA A 110 -17.34 1.92 -6.48
N ALA A 111 -17.51 1.16 -5.40
CA ALA A 111 -18.62 0.21 -5.26
C ALA A 111 -19.97 0.91 -5.12
N ALA A 112 -20.06 2.06 -4.44
CA ALA A 112 -21.29 2.85 -4.35
C ALA A 112 -21.71 3.41 -5.71
N ILE A 113 -20.74 3.89 -6.49
CA ILE A 113 -20.95 4.33 -7.88
C ILE A 113 -21.42 3.15 -8.73
N LEU A 114 -20.69 2.03 -8.70
CA LEU A 114 -21.03 0.83 -9.48
C LEU A 114 -22.44 0.33 -9.13
N ASN A 115 -22.77 0.26 -7.84
CA ASN A 115 -24.10 -0.14 -7.37
C ASN A 115 -25.22 0.73 -7.95
N ARG A 116 -24.98 2.03 -8.15
CA ARG A 116 -25.97 2.92 -8.78
C ARG A 116 -26.21 2.58 -10.24
N PHE A 117 -25.17 2.14 -10.97
CA PHE A 117 -25.29 1.80 -12.39
C PHE A 117 -25.77 0.36 -12.62
N THR A 118 -25.41 -0.58 -11.74
CA THR A 118 -25.86 -1.98 -11.84
C THR A 118 -27.26 -2.23 -11.29
N ARG A 119 -27.86 -1.24 -10.61
CA ARG A 119 -29.27 -1.26 -10.17
C ARG A 119 -30.22 -0.47 -11.09
N SER A 120 -29.75 0.06 -12.22
CA SER A 120 -30.65 0.59 -13.26
C SER A 120 -31.43 -0.58 -13.89
N PRO A 121 -32.74 -0.37 -14.20
CA PRO A 121 -33.75 -1.42 -14.35
C PRO A 121 -33.49 -2.45 -15.45
#